data_AF-A0A8J1VL63-F1
#
_entry.id   AF-A0A8J1VL63-F1
#
_cell.length_a   1.000
_cell.length_b   1.000
_cell.length_c   1.000
_cell.angle_alpha   90.00
_cell.angle_beta   90.00
_cell.angle_gamma   90.00
#
_symmetry.space_group_name_H-M   'P 1'
#
loop_
_entity.id
_entity.type
_entity.pdbx_description
1 polymer ?
#
loop_
_entity_poly.entity_id
_entity_poly.type
_entity_poly.pdbx_seq_one_letter_code
_entity_poly.pdbx_strand_id
1 'polypeptide(L)'
;MAVALSNPYTNNAQLSVLEQDVLWEYAKLGDKIKRIASLARSAAEIPNETLLAELRTLEKKMGLVLTLFKASVWAVIVDSQAAAEAADQALIADEKPQLGRGSFERNQGRRWIEDDDSMKDER
;
A
#
# COMPACT_ATOMS: atom_id res chain seq x y z
N MET A 1 13.74 24.64 -40.87
CA MET A 1 14.03 25.99 -41.43
C MET A 1 15.54 26.11 -41.58
N ALA A 2 16.00 26.45 -42.79
CA ALA A 2 17.42 26.60 -43.08
C ALA A 2 17.91 27.95 -42.56
N VAL A 3 18.94 27.95 -41.73
CA VAL A 3 19.66 29.18 -41.37
C VAL A 3 20.31 29.68 -42.66
N ALA A 4 19.98 30.90 -43.10
CA ALA A 4 20.60 31.49 -44.27
C ALA A 4 22.13 31.52 -44.08
N LEU A 5 22.90 31.12 -45.08
CA LEU A 5 24.36 31.03 -44.98
C LEU A 5 25.05 32.40 -45.08
N SER A 6 24.35 33.40 -45.62
CA SER A 6 24.81 34.78 -45.75
C SER A 6 23.92 35.73 -44.96
N ASN A 7 24.52 36.76 -44.35
CA ASN A 7 23.79 37.82 -43.68
C ASN A 7 22.92 38.58 -44.72
N PRO A 8 21.57 38.57 -44.63
CA PRO A 8 20.70 39.24 -45.58
C PRO A 8 20.72 40.77 -45.46
N TYR A 9 21.31 41.29 -44.38
CA TYR A 9 21.34 42.73 -44.10
C TYR A 9 22.57 43.46 -44.69
N THR A 10 23.52 42.74 -45.32
CA THR A 10 24.82 43.28 -45.77
C THR A 10 24.76 44.38 -46.83
N ASN A 11 23.65 44.46 -47.58
CA ASN A 11 23.49 45.41 -48.69
C ASN A 11 22.59 46.61 -48.32
N ASN A 12 22.26 46.79 -47.04
CA ASN A 12 21.41 47.89 -46.61
C ASN A 12 22.21 49.17 -46.37
N ALA A 13 22.11 50.12 -47.30
CA ALA A 13 22.76 51.44 -47.20
C ALA A 13 22.27 52.32 -46.03
N GLN A 14 21.14 51.97 -45.41
CA GLN A 14 20.57 52.69 -44.27
C GLN A 14 21.06 52.16 -42.91
N LEU A 15 21.79 51.04 -42.90
CA LEU A 15 22.28 50.40 -41.69
C LEU A 15 23.81 50.46 -41.68
N SER A 16 24.39 50.80 -40.54
CA SER A 16 25.82 50.64 -40.33
C SER A 16 26.21 49.15 -40.32
N VAL A 17 27.48 48.85 -40.62
CA VAL A 17 27.99 47.47 -40.64
C VAL A 17 27.72 46.75 -39.32
N LEU A 18 27.90 47.43 -38.18
CA LEU A 18 27.64 46.87 -36.86
C LEU A 18 26.16 46.51 -36.66
N GLU A 19 25.24 47.36 -37.09
CA GLU A 19 23.80 47.11 -36.96
C GLU A 19 23.36 45.89 -37.78
N GLN A 20 23.94 45.73 -38.98
CA GLN A 20 23.68 44.58 -39.85
C GLN A 20 24.14 43.27 -39.23
N ASP A 21 25.31 43.26 -38.58
CA ASP A 21 25.86 42.07 -37.91
C ASP A 21 25.07 41.72 -36.64
N VAL A 22 24.69 42.72 -35.85
CA VAL A 22 23.89 42.53 -34.63
C VAL A 22 22.52 41.96 -34.99
N LEU A 23 21.81 42.53 -35.97
CA LEU A 23 20.51 42.01 -36.44
C LEU A 23 20.61 40.56 -36.93
N TRP A 24 21.71 40.22 -37.60
CA TRP A 24 21.96 38.86 -38.06
C TRP A 24 22.16 37.87 -36.92
N GLU A 25 22.95 38.23 -35.91
CA GLU A 25 23.14 37.39 -34.73
C GLU A 25 21.85 37.23 -33.92
N TYR A 26 21.04 38.27 -33.79
CA TYR A 26 19.71 38.17 -33.18
C TYR A 26 18.76 37.27 -33.96
N ALA A 27 18.78 37.31 -35.30
CA ALA A 27 17.99 36.42 -36.13
C ALA A 27 18.39 34.94 -35.91
N LYS A 28 19.71 34.65 -35.89
CA LYS A 28 20.21 33.32 -35.56
C LYS A 28 19.81 32.88 -34.16
N LEU A 29 19.90 33.76 -33.17
CA LEU A 29 19.53 33.48 -31.79
C LEU A 29 18.03 33.17 -31.68
N GLY A 30 17.18 33.98 -32.32
CA GLY A 30 15.74 33.75 -32.37
C GLY A 30 15.38 32.38 -32.94
N ASP A 31 16.05 31.96 -34.02
CA ASP A 31 15.84 30.63 -34.60
C ASP A 31 16.32 29.50 -33.69
N LYS A 32 17.46 29.68 -33.00
CA LYS A 32 17.94 28.74 -31.98
C LYS A 32 16.93 28.62 -30.84
N ILE A 33 16.40 29.73 -30.34
CA ILE A 33 15.39 29.74 -29.26
C ILE A 33 14.11 29.03 -29.71
N LYS A 34 13.61 29.29 -30.93
CA LYS A 34 12.46 28.57 -31.47
C LYS A 34 12.70 27.07 -31.55
N ARG A 35 13.90 26.66 -31.96
CA ARG A 35 14.28 25.24 -32.01
C ARG A 35 14.35 24.62 -30.60
N ILE A 36 14.92 25.32 -29.63
CA ILE A 36 14.95 24.86 -28.23
C ILE A 36 13.51 24.74 -27.70
N ALA A 37 12.65 25.73 -27.96
CA ALA A 37 11.26 25.68 -27.55
C ALA A 37 10.51 24.51 -28.19
N SER A 38 10.73 24.21 -29.48
CA SER A 38 10.10 23.07 -30.14
C SER A 38 10.62 21.73 -29.59
N LEU A 39 11.92 21.64 -29.30
CA LEU A 39 12.52 20.45 -28.69
C LEU A 39 12.05 20.24 -27.25
N ALA A 40 11.98 21.31 -26.45
CA ALA A 40 11.46 21.26 -25.10
C ALA A 40 9.99 20.85 -25.09
N ARG A 41 9.19 21.38 -26.02
CA ARG A 41 7.78 20.97 -26.19
C ARG A 41 7.67 19.51 -26.59
N SER A 42 8.47 19.04 -27.54
CA SER A 42 8.50 17.63 -27.94
C SER A 42 8.92 16.72 -26.79
N ALA A 43 9.92 17.13 -26.01
CA ALA A 43 10.39 16.40 -24.84
C ALA A 43 9.36 16.37 -23.69
N ALA A 44 8.56 17.43 -23.53
CA ALA A 44 7.48 17.48 -22.57
C ALA A 44 6.23 16.69 -23.03
N GLU A 45 5.94 16.70 -24.34
CA GLU A 45 4.81 16.00 -24.96
C GLU A 45 5.07 14.52 -25.22
N ILE A 46 6.31 14.04 -25.13
CA ILE A 46 6.65 12.60 -25.06
C ILE A 46 6.76 12.25 -23.57
N PRO A 47 5.65 11.95 -22.86
CA PRO A 47 5.76 11.25 -21.60
C PRO A 47 6.46 9.93 -21.91
N ASN A 48 7.49 9.59 -21.13
CA ASN A 48 8.17 8.30 -21.27
C ASN A 48 7.19 7.18 -20.88
N GLU A 49 6.30 6.78 -21.79
CA GLU A 49 5.36 5.66 -21.59
C GLU A 49 6.11 4.38 -21.26
N THR A 50 7.30 4.20 -21.85
CA THR A 50 8.24 3.13 -21.52
C THR A 50 8.65 3.18 -20.04
N LEU A 51 9.01 4.35 -19.53
CA LEU A 51 9.39 4.52 -18.12
C LEU A 51 8.19 4.24 -17.20
N LEU A 52 7.00 4.72 -17.55
CA LEU A 52 5.78 4.41 -16.79
C LEU A 52 5.45 2.91 -16.80
N ALA A 53 5.65 2.21 -17.92
CA ALA A 53 5.45 0.77 -18.01
C ALA A 53 6.46 -0.01 -17.15
N GLU A 54 7.72 0.42 -17.13
CA GLU A 54 8.76 -0.13 -16.28
C GLU A 54 8.46 0.11 -14.79
N LEU A 55 8.06 1.32 -14.41
CA LEU A 55 7.67 1.65 -13.04
C LEU A 55 6.46 0.83 -12.57
N ARG A 56 5.43 0.65 -13.41
CA ARG A 56 4.29 -0.22 -13.08
C ARG A 56 4.70 -1.67 -12.88
N THR A 57 5.65 -2.15 -13.66
CA THR A 57 6.17 -3.51 -13.51
C THR A 57 6.94 -3.66 -12.20
N LEU A 58 7.74 -2.65 -11.84
CA LEU A 58 8.46 -2.60 -10.57
C LEU A 58 7.49 -2.55 -9.39
N GLU A 59 6.46 -1.72 -9.46
CA GLU A 59 5.42 -1.59 -8.44
C GLU A 59 4.74 -2.93 -8.16
N LYS A 60 4.35 -3.68 -9.20
CA LYS A 60 3.73 -5.00 -9.03
C LYS A 60 4.66 -5.99 -8.33
N LYS A 61 5.94 -6.01 -8.72
CA LYS A 61 6.94 -6.91 -8.13
C LYS A 61 7.20 -6.56 -6.66
N MET A 62 7.42 -5.29 -6.36
CA MET A 62 7.67 -4.82 -4.99
C MET A 62 6.43 -4.95 -4.11
N GLY A 63 5.25 -4.69 -4.65
CA GLY A 63 3.97 -4.88 -3.97
C GLY A 63 3.76 -6.34 -3.58
N LEU A 64 4.05 -7.28 -4.48
CA LEU A 64 3.99 -8.72 -4.18
C LEU A 64 5.00 -9.13 -3.11
N VAL A 65 6.24 -8.65 -3.19
CA VAL A 65 7.26 -8.94 -2.17
C VAL A 65 6.83 -8.39 -0.80
N LEU A 66 6.30 -7.16 -0.76
CA LEU A 66 5.82 -6.54 0.47
C LEU A 66 4.64 -7.29 1.07
N THR A 67 3.67 -7.73 0.27
CA THR A 67 2.51 -8.49 0.77
C THR A 67 2.93 -9.84 1.30
N LEU A 68 3.80 -10.57 0.59
CA LEU A 68 4.34 -11.85 1.06
C LEU A 68 5.14 -11.68 2.36
N PHE A 69 5.98 -10.66 2.44
CA PHE A 69 6.74 -10.35 3.64
C PHE A 69 5.83 -10.01 4.83
N LYS A 70 4.79 -9.19 4.61
CA LYS A 70 3.82 -8.87 5.67
C LYS A 70 3.07 -10.11 6.13
N ALA A 71 2.66 -10.97 5.21
CA ALA A 71 1.99 -12.23 5.54
C ALA A 71 2.91 -13.16 6.33
N SER A 72 4.19 -13.28 5.94
CA SER A 72 5.15 -14.14 6.66
C SER A 72 5.42 -13.65 8.07
N VAL A 73 5.54 -12.33 8.26
CA VAL A 73 5.74 -11.74 9.60
C VAL A 73 4.50 -11.96 10.46
N TRP A 74 3.31 -11.72 9.91
CA TRP A 74 2.05 -11.98 10.63
C TRP A 74 1.89 -13.44 11.03
N ALA A 75 2.21 -14.38 10.15
CA ALA A 75 2.14 -15.81 10.46
C ALA A 75 3.01 -16.16 11.68
N VAL A 76 4.27 -15.70 11.69
CA VAL A 76 5.19 -15.97 12.82
C VAL A 76 4.71 -15.31 14.12
N ILE A 77 4.22 -14.08 14.05
CA ILE A 77 3.70 -13.38 15.25
C ILE A 77 2.50 -14.13 15.82
N VAL A 78 1.56 -14.55 14.97
CA VAL A 78 0.37 -15.30 15.40
C VAL A 78 0.76 -16.64 16.01
N ASP A 79 1.65 -17.40 15.37
CA ASP A 79 2.14 -18.68 15.93
C ASP A 79 2.81 -18.49 17.29
N SER A 80 3.59 -17.42 17.46
CA SER A 80 4.24 -17.11 18.74
C SER A 80 3.25 -16.73 19.84
N GLN A 81 2.19 -15.99 19.50
CA GLN A 81 1.14 -15.60 20.44
C GLN A 81 0.32 -16.82 20.86
N ALA A 82 -0.07 -17.66 19.91
CA ALA A 82 -0.80 -18.90 20.19
C ALA A 82 0.00 -19.87 21.07
N ALA A 83 1.32 -19.98 20.85
CA ALA A 83 2.19 -20.80 21.68
C ALA A 83 2.31 -20.26 23.12
N ALA A 84 2.40 -18.93 23.28
CA ALA A 84 2.42 -18.31 24.60
C ALA A 84 1.09 -18.50 25.35
N GLU A 85 -0.04 -18.29 24.67
CA GLU A 85 -1.38 -18.51 25.26
C GLU A 85 -1.60 -19.96 25.67
N ALA A 86 -1.13 -20.93 24.88
CA ALA A 86 -1.21 -22.36 25.23
C ALA A 86 -0.35 -22.71 26.46
N ALA A 87 0.82 -22.09 26.59
CA ALA A 87 1.67 -22.26 27.77
C ALA A 87 1.00 -21.68 29.03
N ASP A 88 0.42 -20.48 28.93
CA ASP A 88 -0.31 -19.84 30.04
C ASP A 88 -1.54 -20.68 30.45
N GLN A 89 -2.27 -21.24 29.49
CA GLN A 89 -3.40 -22.14 29.76
C GLN A 89 -2.97 -23.45 30.42
N ALA A 90 -1.81 -24.00 30.06
CA ALA A 90 -1.26 -25.19 30.70
C ALA A 90 -0.88 -24.92 32.16
N LEU A 91 -0.31 -23.76 32.47
CA LEU A 91 -0.01 -23.35 33.84
C LEU A 91 -1.29 -23.18 34.68
N ILE A 92 -2.34 -22.56 34.13
CA ILE A 92 -3.64 -22.41 34.80
C ILE A 92 -4.34 -23.77 35.00
N ALA A 93 -4.18 -24.70 34.05
CA ALA A 93 -4.75 -26.04 34.15
C ALA A 93 -4.09 -26.90 35.24
N ASP A 94 -2.77 -26.76 35.41
CA ASP A 94 -2.00 -27.45 36.47
C ASP A 94 -2.23 -26.80 37.85
N GLU A 95 -2.48 -25.48 37.90
CA GLU A 95 -2.77 -24.75 39.15
C GLU A 95 -4.19 -24.97 39.68
N LYS A 96 -5.15 -25.49 38.89
CA LYS A 96 -6.47 -25.87 39.41
C LYS A 96 -6.31 -27.02 40.41
N PRO A 97 -6.44 -26.79 41.73
CA PRO A 97 -6.37 -27.87 42.69
C PRO A 97 -7.59 -28.76 42.46
N GLN A 98 -7.43 -30.05 42.74
CA GLN A 98 -8.49 -31.05 42.79
C GLN A 98 -9.47 -30.76 43.95
N LEU A 99 -10.09 -29.58 43.95
CA LEU A 99 -11.18 -29.21 44.85
C LEU A 99 -12.49 -29.68 44.20
N GLY A 100 -12.86 -30.92 44.49
CA GLY A 100 -14.21 -31.42 44.22
C GLY A 100 -14.32 -32.79 43.57
N ARG A 101 -13.49 -33.77 43.97
CA ARG A 101 -13.74 -35.19 43.66
C ARG A 101 -14.06 -36.04 44.89
N GLY A 102 -14.58 -35.42 45.94
CA GLY A 102 -15.10 -36.10 47.11
C GLY A 102 -16.41 -35.45 47.54
N SER A 103 -17.45 -36.27 47.73
CA SER A 103 -18.75 -35.93 48.31
C SER A 103 -19.69 -35.01 47.51
N PHE A 104 -20.36 -35.56 46.50
CA PHE A 104 -21.64 -35.04 45.99
C PHE A 104 -22.66 -36.16 45.74
N GLU A 105 -22.82 -37.09 46.68
CA GLU A 105 -23.91 -38.08 46.69
C GLU A 105 -24.45 -38.25 48.12
N ARG A 106 -25.09 -37.21 48.66
CA ARG A 106 -25.90 -37.33 49.90
C ARG A 106 -27.05 -36.34 49.92
N ASN A 107 -27.83 -36.19 48.85
CA ASN A 107 -29.19 -35.67 48.98
C ASN A 107 -30.07 -35.87 47.73
N GLN A 108 -30.42 -37.11 47.41
CA GLN A 108 -31.51 -37.38 46.45
C GLN A 108 -32.49 -38.42 47.03
N GLY A 109 -32.87 -38.23 48.29
CA GLY A 109 -33.72 -39.17 49.03
C GLY A 109 -34.70 -38.52 49.99
N ARG A 110 -35.29 -37.37 49.62
CA ARG A 110 -36.57 -36.91 50.20
C ARG A 110 -37.44 -36.37 49.08
N ARG A 111 -38.09 -37.32 48.42
CA ARG A 111 -39.18 -37.13 47.48
C ARG A 111 -40.38 -36.62 48.28
N TRP A 112 -40.64 -35.32 48.21
CA TRP A 112 -41.97 -34.79 48.48
C TRP A 112 -42.87 -35.29 47.35
N ILE A 113 -43.59 -36.40 47.59
CA ILE A 113 -44.83 -36.66 46.88
C ILE A 113 -45.91 -36.02 47.73
N GLU A 114 -46.58 -35.06 47.12
CA GLU A 114 -47.74 -34.37 47.62
C GLU A 114 -48.82 -35.36 48.05
N ASP A 115 -49.49 -34.98 49.14
CA ASP A 115 -50.79 -35.48 49.54
C ASP A 115 -51.78 -35.34 48.37
N ASP A 116 -52.17 -36.44 47.74
CA ASP A 116 -53.53 -36.57 47.21
C ASP A 116 -53.86 -38.06 46.99
N ASP A 117 -55.13 -38.40 47.18
CA ASP A 117 -55.75 -39.73 47.04
C ASP A 117 -55.48 -40.78 48.14
N SER A 118 -56.33 -40.76 49.19
CA SER A 118 -57.25 -41.89 49.52
C SER A 118 -57.82 -41.79 50.94
N MET A 119 -58.80 -40.90 51.13
CA MET A 119 -59.83 -41.12 52.15
C MET A 119 -61.15 -41.43 51.43
N LYS A 120 -61.28 -42.69 51.01
CA LYS A 120 -62.56 -43.34 50.75
C LYS A 120 -62.65 -44.55 51.66
N ASP A 121 -63.63 -44.47 52.55
CA ASP A 121 -64.43 -45.55 53.15
C ASP A 121 -63.70 -46.81 53.64
N GLU A 122 -63.78 -47.07 54.96
CA GLU A 122 -64.41 -48.30 55.45
C GLU A 122 -64.63 -48.29 56.98
N ARG A 123 -65.93 -48.33 57.34
CA ARG A 123 -66.60 -48.86 58.55
C ARG A 123 -66.44 -48.17 59.90
#